data_AF-A0A950WFI2-F1
#
_entry.id   AF-A0A950WFI2-F1
#
_cell.length_a   1.000
_cell.length_b   1.000
_cell.length_c   1.000
_cell.angle_alpha   90.00
_cell.angle_beta   90.00
_cell.angle_gamma   90.00
#
_symmetry.space_group_name_H-M   'P 1'
#
loop_
_entity.id
_entity.type
_entity.pdbx_description
1 polymer ?
#
loop_
_entity_poly.entity_id
_entity_poly.type
_entity_poly.pdbx_seq_one_letter_code
_entity_poly.pdbx_strand_id
1 'polypeptide(L)'
;MKKTIFRFTYAGLLVAAVLALGAVAGFAQDPCTDVAGQNAMQDEFDKLYAVKVGDPNFMDSRQKAIDSGKAFLDKYGNCDPTKERSDWLRAKLPGFEKQLADIRKQKERDATVNPFNTALTGTSSTDAAAKAKAISDAYATGQQIITKYPDDYRTVEIVLATLGGDEA
;
A
#
# COMPACT_ATOMS: atom_id res chain seq x y z
N MET A 1 0.26 -22.28 -24.85
CA MET A 1 1.74 -22.16 -24.82
C MET A 1 2.10 -20.86 -25.55
N LYS A 2 2.84 -19.86 -25.07
CA LYS A 2 3.92 -19.76 -24.08
C LYS A 2 3.85 -18.40 -23.35
N LYS A 3 4.20 -18.48 -22.06
CA LYS A 3 4.67 -17.46 -21.11
C LYS A 3 5.33 -16.21 -21.72
N THR A 4 4.85 -15.02 -21.37
CA THR A 4 5.54 -13.73 -21.58
C THR A 4 5.51 -12.79 -20.36
N ILE A 5 5.30 -13.33 -19.15
CA ILE A 5 5.29 -12.54 -17.90
C ILE A 5 6.71 -12.36 -17.30
N PHE A 6 7.73 -13.03 -17.84
CA PHE A 6 9.06 -13.14 -17.21
C PHE A 6 10.15 -12.21 -17.78
N ARG A 7 9.85 -10.95 -18.13
CA ARG A 7 10.90 -10.02 -18.60
C ARG A 7 11.05 -8.71 -17.82
N PHE A 8 10.15 -8.37 -16.91
CA PHE A 8 10.27 -7.14 -16.11
C PHE A 8 10.78 -7.35 -14.68
N THR A 9 10.84 -8.59 -14.20
CA THR A 9 11.29 -8.90 -12.84
C THR A 9 12.81 -8.89 -12.67
N TYR A 10 13.59 -8.91 -13.77
CA TYR A 10 15.05 -8.91 -13.71
C TYR A 10 15.68 -7.52 -13.66
N ALA A 11 14.98 -6.47 -14.13
CA ALA A 11 15.50 -5.10 -14.06
C ALA A 11 15.42 -4.52 -12.64
N GLY A 12 14.38 -4.89 -11.86
CA GLY A 12 14.22 -4.44 -10.48
C GLY A 12 15.14 -5.13 -9.47
N LEU A 13 15.50 -6.41 -9.72
CA LEU A 13 16.38 -7.17 -8.84
C LEU A 13 17.86 -6.76 -8.98
N LEU A 14 18.27 -6.25 -10.15
CA LEU A 14 19.63 -5.75 -10.36
C LEU A 14 19.91 -4.44 -9.61
N VAL A 15 18.90 -3.59 -9.36
CA VAL A 15 19.08 -2.34 -8.60
C VAL A 15 19.34 -2.63 -7.11
N ALA A 16 18.65 -3.61 -6.53
CA ALA A 16 18.92 -4.05 -5.16
C ALA A 16 20.31 -4.70 -5.01
N ALA A 17 20.80 -5.39 -6.04
CA ALA A 17 22.15 -5.96 -6.06
C ALA A 17 23.26 -4.88 -6.18
N VAL A 18 22.98 -3.74 -6.81
CA VAL A 18 23.94 -2.61 -6.85
C VAL A 18 24.04 -1.91 -5.49
N LEU A 19 22.97 -1.89 -4.68
CA LEU A 19 23.03 -1.35 -3.32
C LEU A 19 23.79 -2.27 -2.35
N ALA A 20 23.77 -3.60 -2.57
CA ALA A 20 24.55 -4.55 -1.77
C ALA A 20 26.02 -4.69 -2.24
N LEU A 21 26.31 -4.45 -3.52
CA LEU A 21 27.66 -4.54 -4.08
C LEU A 21 28.42 -3.20 -4.13
N GLY A 22 27.77 -2.07 -3.81
CA GLY A 22 28.46 -0.81 -3.54
C GLY A 22 29.31 -0.82 -2.27
N ALA A 23 29.26 -1.90 -1.47
CA ALA A 23 30.01 -2.04 -0.22
C ALA A 23 31.45 -2.57 -0.41
N VAL A 24 31.91 -2.88 -1.62
CA VAL A 24 33.28 -3.41 -1.85
C VAL A 24 33.85 -2.96 -3.19
N ALA A 25 34.33 -1.71 -3.25
CA ALA A 25 35.54 -1.27 -3.97
C ALA A 25 35.53 0.26 -4.17
N GLY A 26 35.72 0.99 -3.08
CA GLY A 26 35.99 2.42 -3.10
C GLY A 26 36.41 2.80 -1.70
N PHE A 27 37.58 3.41 -1.57
CA PHE A 27 38.20 3.86 -0.32
C PHE A 27 37.19 4.50 0.63
N ALA A 28 37.46 4.48 1.94
CA ALA A 28 36.73 5.22 2.97
C ALA A 28 36.66 6.73 2.64
N GLN A 29 35.79 7.08 1.69
CA GLN A 29 35.46 8.44 1.33
C GLN A 29 34.39 8.89 2.30
N ASP A 30 34.63 10.04 2.90
CA ASP A 30 33.66 10.72 3.74
C ASP A 30 32.30 10.75 3.01
N PRO A 31 31.23 10.12 3.55
CA PRO A 31 29.92 10.11 2.93
C PRO A 31 29.38 11.53 2.70
N CYS A 32 29.88 12.52 3.45
CA CYS A 32 29.52 13.92 3.26
C CYS A 32 30.11 14.52 1.99
N THR A 33 31.11 13.89 1.37
CA THR A 33 31.69 14.27 0.08
C THR A 33 31.15 13.46 -1.11
N ASP A 34 30.30 12.46 -0.87
CA ASP A 34 29.69 11.57 -1.88
C ASP A 34 28.47 12.24 -2.55
N VAL A 35 28.72 13.32 -3.31
CA VAL A 35 27.66 14.10 -3.99
C VAL A 35 26.87 13.22 -4.96
N ALA A 36 27.53 12.28 -5.65
CA ALA A 36 26.88 11.39 -6.62
C ALA A 36 25.88 10.44 -5.92
N GLY A 37 26.27 9.84 -4.80
CA GLY A 37 25.38 8.96 -4.03
C GLY A 37 24.23 9.73 -3.35
N GLN A 38 24.50 10.95 -2.87
CA GLN A 38 23.46 11.84 -2.32
C GLN A 38 22.38 12.12 -3.36
N ASN A 39 22.78 12.56 -4.56
CA ASN A 39 21.84 12.86 -5.66
C ASN A 39 21.09 11.60 -6.11
N ALA A 40 21.77 10.46 -6.26
CA ALA A 40 21.14 9.22 -6.70
C ALA A 40 20.04 8.72 -5.74
N MET A 41 20.29 8.80 -4.42
CA MET A 41 19.29 8.40 -3.42
C MET A 41 18.11 9.39 -3.37
N GLN A 42 18.38 10.68 -3.55
CA GLN A 42 17.35 11.71 -3.67
C GLN A 42 16.47 11.48 -4.91
N ASP A 43 17.07 11.28 -6.09
CA ASP A 43 16.35 11.07 -7.34
C ASP A 43 15.47 9.81 -7.28
N GLU A 44 15.99 8.73 -6.69
CA GLU A 44 15.23 7.49 -6.53
C GLU A 44 14.06 7.68 -5.56
N PHE A 45 14.26 8.38 -4.43
CA PHE A 45 13.15 8.75 -3.55
C PHE A 45 12.10 9.53 -4.32
N ASP A 46 12.49 10.59 -5.04
CA ASP A 46 11.57 11.51 -5.70
C ASP A 46 10.76 10.78 -6.79
N LYS A 47 11.43 9.89 -7.54
CA LYS A 47 10.80 9.01 -8.54
C LYS A 47 9.80 8.03 -7.92
N LEU A 48 10.16 7.32 -6.85
CA LEU A 48 9.27 6.40 -6.15
C LEU A 48 8.09 7.14 -5.53
N TYR A 49 8.36 8.34 -5.01
CA TYR A 49 7.37 9.22 -4.40
C TYR A 49 6.48 9.94 -5.45
N ALA A 50 6.81 9.90 -6.74
CA ALA A 50 5.98 10.46 -7.81
C ALA A 50 4.85 9.51 -8.26
N VAL A 51 4.91 8.23 -7.91
CA VAL A 51 3.88 7.24 -8.29
C VAL A 51 2.53 7.62 -7.68
N LYS A 52 1.50 7.72 -8.53
CA LYS A 52 0.20 8.28 -8.18
C LYS A 52 -0.75 7.24 -7.58
N VAL A 53 -1.68 7.73 -6.76
CA VAL A 53 -2.80 6.91 -6.27
C VAL A 53 -3.58 6.39 -7.48
N GLY A 54 -3.85 5.08 -7.49
CA GLY A 54 -4.48 4.36 -8.60
C GLY A 54 -3.50 3.52 -9.44
N ASP A 55 -2.20 3.78 -9.37
CA ASP A 55 -1.21 2.88 -9.95
C ASP A 55 -1.14 1.55 -9.16
N PRO A 56 -1.09 0.39 -9.83
CA PRO A 56 -0.96 -0.91 -9.14
C PRO A 56 0.27 -0.99 -8.24
N ASN A 57 1.34 -0.26 -8.55
CA ASN A 57 2.58 -0.24 -7.79
C ASN A 57 2.61 0.81 -6.68
N PHE A 58 1.58 1.67 -6.55
CA PHE A 58 1.58 2.78 -5.60
C PHE A 58 2.03 2.39 -4.18
N MET A 59 1.48 1.31 -3.63
CA MET A 59 1.78 0.90 -2.25
C MET A 59 3.23 0.45 -2.08
N ASP A 60 3.76 -0.28 -3.06
CA ASP A 60 5.13 -0.77 -3.07
C ASP A 60 6.11 0.40 -3.29
N SER A 61 5.82 1.28 -4.25
CA SER A 61 6.62 2.48 -4.49
C SER A 61 6.66 3.42 -3.28
N ARG A 62 5.54 3.59 -2.56
CA ARG A 62 5.54 4.38 -1.32
C ARG A 62 6.38 3.76 -0.21
N GLN A 63 6.30 2.43 -0.04
CA GLN A 63 7.13 1.74 0.95
C GLN A 63 8.61 1.91 0.61
N LYS A 64 9.00 1.67 -0.65
CA LYS A 64 10.38 1.83 -1.11
C LYS A 64 10.88 3.27 -1.01
N ALA A 65 10.02 4.26 -1.25
CA ALA A 65 10.38 5.67 -1.03
C ALA A 65 10.69 5.93 0.44
N ILE A 66 9.85 5.45 1.36
CA ILE A 66 10.10 5.57 2.81
C ILE A 66 11.42 4.89 3.19
N ASP A 67 11.65 3.67 2.72
CA ASP A 67 12.87 2.90 3.01
C ASP A 67 14.12 3.58 2.45
N SER A 68 14.03 4.14 1.22
CA SER A 68 15.10 4.95 0.62
C SER A 68 15.37 6.22 1.43
N GLY A 69 14.33 6.91 1.90
CA GLY A 69 14.48 8.09 2.75
C GLY A 69 15.15 7.78 4.09
N LYS A 70 14.87 6.62 4.68
CA LYS A 70 15.57 6.14 5.89
C LYS A 70 17.04 5.84 5.60
N ALA A 71 17.33 5.12 4.51
CA ALA A 71 18.69 4.83 4.10
C ALA A 71 19.51 6.11 3.83
N PHE A 72 18.88 7.14 3.26
CA PHE A 72 19.49 8.46 3.09
C PHE A 72 19.85 9.10 4.43
N LEU A 73 18.95 9.06 5.42
CA LEU A 73 19.22 9.58 6.76
C LEU A 73 20.33 8.81 7.48
N ASP A 74 20.36 7.48 7.32
CA ASP A 74 21.38 6.64 7.95
C ASP A 74 22.77 6.92 7.36
N LYS A 75 22.86 7.13 6.04
CA LYS A 75 24.15 7.33 5.34
C LYS A 75 24.61 8.79 5.36
N TYR A 76 23.70 9.74 5.18
CA TYR A 76 24.01 11.16 4.96
C TYR A 76 23.35 12.11 5.95
N GLY A 77 22.56 11.63 6.92
CA GLY A 77 21.74 12.50 7.78
C GLY A 77 22.50 13.48 8.66
N ASN A 78 23.80 13.25 8.87
CA ASN A 78 24.69 14.08 9.68
C ASN A 78 25.62 14.96 8.83
N CYS A 79 25.46 14.94 7.51
CA CYS A 79 26.31 15.72 6.60
C CYS A 79 25.71 17.12 6.39
N ASP A 80 26.56 18.16 6.48
CA ASP A 80 26.15 19.54 6.21
C ASP A 80 25.57 19.75 4.80
N PRO A 81 26.15 19.19 3.71
CA PRO A 81 25.63 19.36 2.36
C PRO A 81 24.20 18.84 2.15
N THR A 82 23.77 17.87 2.96
CA THR A 82 22.45 17.23 2.85
C THR A 82 21.50 17.68 3.97
N LYS A 83 21.88 18.70 4.75
CA LYS A 83 21.15 19.11 5.95
C LYS A 83 19.69 19.41 5.67
N GLU A 84 19.39 20.18 4.62
CA GLU A 84 18.02 20.55 4.25
C GLU A 84 17.17 19.30 3.94
N ARG A 85 17.71 18.39 3.10
CA ARG A 85 17.04 17.14 2.74
C ARG A 85 16.83 16.24 3.96
N SER A 86 17.83 16.16 4.82
CA SER A 86 17.80 15.36 6.04
C SER A 86 16.77 15.88 7.04
N ASP A 87 16.72 17.20 7.24
CA ASP A 87 15.74 17.83 8.13
C ASP A 87 14.31 17.65 7.59
N TRP A 88 14.12 17.78 6.27
CA TRP A 88 12.84 17.48 5.63
C TRP A 88 12.42 16.01 5.79
N LEU A 89 13.33 15.06 5.55
CA LEU A 89 13.04 13.63 5.68
C LEU A 89 12.70 13.26 7.13
N ARG A 90 13.44 13.76 8.12
CA ARG A 90 13.13 13.56 9.55
C ARG A 90 11.74 14.06 9.92
N ALA A 91 11.34 15.21 9.37
CA ALA A 91 10.01 15.77 9.61
C ALA A 91 8.88 15.01 8.91
N LYS A 92 9.13 14.43 7.73
CA LYS A 92 8.08 13.87 6.87
C LYS A 92 7.92 12.35 6.95
N LEU A 93 9.00 11.59 7.12
CA LEU A 93 8.97 10.13 7.12
C LEU A 93 7.96 9.55 8.12
N PRO A 94 7.86 10.02 9.38
CA PRO A 94 6.86 9.50 10.32
C PRO A 94 5.42 9.69 9.83
N GLY A 95 5.15 10.82 9.16
CA GLY A 95 3.85 11.09 8.56
C GLY A 95 3.53 10.17 7.38
N PHE A 96 4.53 9.90 6.53
CA PHE A 96 4.39 8.99 5.39
C PHE A 96 4.17 7.54 5.84
N GLU A 97 4.86 7.09 6.88
CA GLU A 97 4.67 5.76 7.47
C GLU A 97 3.24 5.59 8.00
N LYS A 98 2.77 6.57 8.78
CA LYS A 98 1.41 6.57 9.31
C LYS A 98 0.38 6.54 8.17
N GLN A 99 0.55 7.41 7.17
CA GLN A 99 -0.34 7.46 6.02
C GLN A 99 -0.38 6.12 5.26
N LEU A 100 0.77 5.50 5.04
CA LEU A 100 0.83 4.21 4.35
C LEU A 100 0.15 3.11 5.16
N ALA A 101 0.32 3.10 6.47
CA ALA A 101 -0.35 2.16 7.37
C ALA A 101 -1.88 2.36 7.37
N ASP A 102 -2.34 3.61 7.39
CA ASP A 102 -3.77 3.93 7.34
C ASP A 102 -4.40 3.51 6.01
N ILE A 103 -3.70 3.71 4.88
CA ILE A 103 -4.14 3.23 3.57
C ILE A 103 -4.22 1.70 3.53
N ARG A 104 -3.23 0.98 4.11
CA ARG A 104 -3.28 -0.50 4.19
C ARG A 104 -4.51 -0.97 4.96
N LYS A 105 -4.72 -0.42 6.16
CA LYS A 105 -5.90 -0.72 6.98
C LYS A 105 -7.20 -0.43 6.24
N GLN A 106 -7.26 0.69 5.51
CA GLN A 106 -8.44 1.02 4.73
C GLN A 106 -8.67 0.04 3.59
N LYS A 107 -7.64 -0.34 2.84
CA LYS A 107 -7.76 -1.36 1.78
C LYS A 107 -8.24 -2.71 2.33
N GLU A 108 -7.76 -3.12 3.50
CA GLU A 108 -8.19 -4.36 4.16
C GLU A 108 -9.66 -4.29 4.62
N ARG A 109 -10.09 -3.12 5.11
CA ARG A 109 -11.51 -2.84 5.41
C ARG A 109 -12.35 -2.89 4.15
N ASP A 110 -11.96 -2.15 3.12
CA ASP A 110 -12.68 -2.08 1.84
C ASP A 110 -12.79 -3.47 1.18
N ALA A 111 -11.76 -4.31 1.25
CA ALA A 111 -11.81 -5.68 0.76
C ALA A 111 -12.83 -6.55 1.49
N THR A 112 -13.16 -6.22 2.75
CA THR A 112 -14.19 -6.90 3.54
C THR A 112 -15.58 -6.31 3.28
N VAL A 113 -15.68 -4.98 3.13
CA VAL A 113 -16.96 -4.25 3.07
C VAL A 113 -17.53 -4.14 1.66
N ASN A 114 -16.68 -3.96 0.63
CA ASN A 114 -17.14 -3.78 -0.75
C ASN A 114 -17.92 -4.98 -1.32
N PRO A 115 -17.57 -6.25 -1.01
CA PRO A 115 -18.39 -7.39 -1.41
C PRO A 115 -19.83 -7.29 -0.88
N PHE A 116 -20.01 -6.87 0.36
CA PHE A 116 -21.33 -6.66 0.95
C PHE A 116 -22.10 -5.54 0.25
N ASN A 117 -21.47 -4.38 0.06
CA ASN A 117 -22.09 -3.28 -0.68
C ASN A 117 -22.49 -3.69 -2.10
N THR A 118 -21.64 -4.47 -2.77
CA THR A 118 -21.93 -5.01 -4.10
C THR A 118 -23.14 -5.94 -4.06
N ALA A 119 -23.20 -6.85 -3.09
CA ALA A 119 -24.34 -7.75 -2.92
C ALA A 119 -25.65 -6.98 -2.65
N LEU A 120 -25.61 -5.92 -1.82
CA LEU A 120 -26.78 -5.08 -1.55
C LEU A 120 -27.37 -4.47 -2.82
N THR A 121 -26.54 -4.00 -3.76
CA THR A 121 -27.04 -3.46 -5.04
C THR A 121 -27.82 -4.48 -5.87
N GLY A 122 -27.52 -5.77 -5.73
CA GLY A 122 -28.23 -6.85 -6.43
C GLY A 122 -29.59 -7.19 -5.83
N THR A 123 -29.87 -6.76 -4.59
CA THR A 123 -31.12 -7.11 -3.87
C THR A 123 -32.37 -6.44 -4.46
N SER A 124 -32.19 -5.40 -5.28
CA SER A 124 -33.25 -4.73 -6.03
C SER A 124 -33.51 -5.33 -7.41
N SER A 125 -32.85 -6.43 -7.79
CA SER A 125 -33.06 -7.08 -9.09
C SER A 125 -34.51 -7.56 -9.28
N THR A 126 -35.04 -7.41 -10.49
CA THR A 126 -36.35 -7.97 -10.90
C THR A 126 -36.26 -9.44 -11.29
N ASP A 127 -35.06 -9.94 -11.60
CA ASP A 127 -34.80 -11.36 -11.77
C ASP A 127 -34.73 -12.05 -10.39
N ALA A 128 -35.64 -12.99 -10.15
CA ALA A 128 -35.78 -13.65 -8.86
C ALA A 128 -34.56 -14.47 -8.45
N ALA A 129 -33.88 -15.12 -9.40
CA ALA A 129 -32.69 -15.93 -9.12
C ALA A 129 -31.50 -15.03 -8.77
N ALA A 130 -31.30 -13.93 -9.51
CA ALA A 130 -30.27 -12.95 -9.24
C ALA A 130 -30.51 -12.25 -7.89
N LYS A 131 -31.75 -11.90 -7.57
CA LYS A 131 -32.12 -11.33 -6.27
C LYS A 131 -31.84 -12.30 -5.11
N ALA A 132 -32.26 -13.56 -5.23
CA ALA A 132 -32.01 -14.57 -4.21
C ALA A 132 -30.50 -14.78 -3.97
N LYS A 133 -29.71 -14.84 -5.06
CA LYS A 133 -28.25 -14.91 -4.97
C LYS A 133 -27.66 -13.68 -4.26
N ALA A 134 -28.08 -12.48 -4.63
CA ALA A 134 -27.61 -11.24 -4.03
C ALA A 134 -27.90 -11.16 -2.53
N ILE A 135 -29.09 -11.60 -2.10
CA ILE A 135 -29.43 -11.70 -0.68
C ILE A 135 -28.51 -12.70 0.04
N SER A 136 -28.31 -13.90 -0.53
CA SER A 136 -27.39 -14.90 0.04
C SER A 136 -25.95 -14.37 0.14
N ASP A 137 -25.46 -13.68 -0.89
CA ASP A 137 -24.13 -13.08 -0.89
C ASP A 137 -24.03 -11.97 0.18
N ALA A 138 -25.09 -11.17 0.37
CA ALA A 138 -25.15 -10.12 1.38
C ALA A 138 -25.08 -10.72 2.80
N TYR A 139 -25.80 -11.82 3.08
CA TYR A 139 -25.67 -12.51 4.37
C TYR A 139 -24.25 -13.05 4.58
N ALA A 140 -23.69 -13.76 3.61
CA ALA A 140 -22.36 -14.36 3.75
C ALA A 140 -21.26 -13.31 3.99
N THR A 141 -21.31 -12.20 3.25
CA THR A 141 -20.33 -11.11 3.38
C THR A 141 -20.60 -10.22 4.60
N GLY A 142 -21.86 -9.99 4.95
CA GLY A 142 -22.25 -9.23 6.14
C GLY A 142 -21.82 -9.91 7.44
N GLN A 143 -21.94 -11.24 7.54
CA GLN A 143 -21.45 -12.01 8.69
C GLN A 143 -19.92 -11.89 8.85
N GLN A 144 -19.17 -11.84 7.75
CA GLN A 144 -17.72 -11.60 7.81
C GLN A 144 -17.39 -10.20 8.35
N ILE A 145 -18.17 -9.18 7.97
CA ILE A 145 -18.01 -7.81 8.48
C ILE A 145 -18.29 -7.76 9.98
N ILE A 146 -19.41 -8.31 10.44
CA ILE A 146 -19.80 -8.31 11.86
C ILE A 146 -18.75 -9.05 12.71
N THR A 147 -18.23 -10.18 12.21
CA THR A 147 -17.19 -10.94 12.92
C THR A 147 -15.87 -10.16 13.04
N LYS A 148 -15.48 -9.45 11.98
CA LYS A 148 -14.18 -8.78 11.90
C LYS A 148 -14.19 -7.37 12.50
N TYR A 149 -15.34 -6.72 12.50
CA TYR A 149 -15.55 -5.33 12.92
C TYR A 149 -16.87 -5.18 13.71
N PRO A 150 -17.01 -5.88 14.85
CA PRO A 150 -18.27 -5.96 15.59
C PRO A 150 -18.78 -4.60 16.10
N ASP A 151 -17.87 -3.67 16.40
CA ASP A 151 -18.23 -2.36 16.95
C ASP A 151 -18.46 -1.30 15.86
N ASP A 152 -17.83 -1.45 14.68
CA ASP A 152 -17.84 -0.43 13.63
C ASP A 152 -19.05 -0.56 12.67
N TYR A 153 -19.67 -1.74 12.57
CA TYR A 153 -20.65 -2.06 11.52
C TYR A 153 -21.96 -2.68 12.04
N ARG A 154 -22.45 -2.29 13.23
CA ARG A 154 -23.77 -2.75 13.74
C ARG A 154 -24.93 -2.50 12.78
N THR A 155 -24.84 -1.46 11.95
CA THR A 155 -25.85 -1.20 10.90
C THR A 155 -25.98 -2.35 9.89
N VAL A 156 -24.92 -3.15 9.68
CA VAL A 156 -24.99 -4.35 8.82
C VAL A 156 -25.98 -5.36 9.38
N GLU A 157 -26.05 -5.55 10.71
CA GLU A 157 -27.03 -6.44 11.35
C GLU A 157 -28.47 -6.00 11.05
N ILE A 158 -28.74 -4.69 11.14
CA ILE A 158 -30.06 -4.12 10.83
C ILE A 158 -30.42 -4.37 9.36
N VAL A 159 -29.47 -4.12 8.45
CA VAL A 159 -29.69 -4.34 7.01
C VAL A 159 -29.98 -5.81 6.73
N LEU A 160 -29.19 -6.73 7.30
CA LEU A 160 -29.44 -8.16 7.15
C LEU A 160 -30.82 -8.58 7.66
N ALA A 161 -31.25 -8.09 8.83
CA ALA A 161 -32.60 -8.36 9.34
C ALA A 161 -33.69 -7.91 8.35
N THR A 162 -33.53 -6.73 7.72
CA THR A 162 -34.50 -6.22 6.73
C THR A 162 -34.53 -6.99 5.41
N LEU A 163 -33.48 -7.74 5.08
CA LEU A 163 -33.44 -8.60 3.88
C LEU A 163 -34.20 -9.92 4.06
N GLY A 164 -34.85 -10.13 5.21
CA GLY A 164 -35.69 -11.29 5.50
C GLY A 164 -35.07 -12.23 6.52
N GLY A 165 -34.50 -11.70 7.60
CA GLY A 165 -33.84 -12.47 8.66
C GLY A 165 -34.79 -13.14 9.65
N ASP A 166 -36.10 -13.16 9.39
CA ASP A 166 -37.03 -14.03 10.09
C ASP A 166 -37.22 -15.31 9.26
N GLU A 167 -36.52 -16.35 9.71
CA GLU A 167 -36.78 -17.79 9.49
C GLU A 167 -36.47 -18.39 8.10
N ALA A 168 -35.26 -18.97 7.99
CA ALA A 168 -35.01 -20.22 7.26
C ALA A 168 -34.57 -21.29 8.26
#